data_AF-A0A6I2YRY3-F1
#
_entry.id   AF-A0A6I2YRY3-F1
#
_cell.length_a   1.000
_cell.length_b   1.000
_cell.length_c   1.000
_cell.angle_alpha   90.00
_cell.angle_beta   90.00
_cell.angle_gamma   90.00
#
_symmetry.space_group_name_H-M   'P 1'
#
loop_
_entity.id
_entity.type
_entity.pdbx_description
1 polymer ?
#
loop_
_entity_poly.entity_id
_entity_poly.type
_entity_poly.pdbx_seq_one_letter_code
_entity_poly.pdbx_strand_id
1 'polypeptide(L)'
;MKSLFSRRSAVITVVVAAALILSGCSKSVNDSAGGASGDCGSWAIAMHAWGGYTASAQVVAEVAKKELGCTITQTTLDEGPTTYDAMEAGTIDVIIEDWGGGRWQEWLDRGAVVDAGENGNVGLIGMYVAPWMAAKYPDITDSKNLNKYAD
;
A
#
# COMPACT_ATOMS: atom_id res chain seq x y z
N MET A 1 -33.47 -65.11 13.07
CA MET A 1 -33.08 -64.16 14.14
C MET A 1 -31.93 -63.30 13.62
N LYS A 2 -32.22 -62.01 13.40
CA LYS A 2 -31.41 -60.79 13.55
C LYS A 2 -29.90 -60.81 13.24
N SER A 3 -29.52 -60.08 12.19
CA SER A 3 -28.60 -58.93 12.31
C SER A 3 -28.78 -57.98 11.11
N LEU A 4 -29.51 -56.89 11.32
CA LEU A 4 -29.85 -55.83 10.37
C LEU A 4 -29.16 -54.53 10.80
N PHE A 5 -27.83 -54.46 10.86
CA PHE A 5 -27.15 -53.20 11.21
C PHE A 5 -25.72 -53.18 10.63
N SER A 6 -25.53 -52.71 9.39
CA SER A 6 -24.19 -52.23 8.95
C SER A 6 -24.13 -51.43 7.64
N ARG A 7 -25.24 -50.89 7.10
CA ARG A 7 -25.21 -50.24 5.77
C ARG A 7 -25.79 -48.83 5.70
N ARG A 8 -25.86 -48.11 6.81
CA ARG A 8 -26.44 -46.75 6.85
C ARG A 8 -25.53 -45.65 7.39
N SER A 9 -24.30 -45.95 7.80
CA SER A 9 -23.46 -44.95 8.49
C SER A 9 -22.31 -44.36 7.65
N ALA A 10 -22.15 -44.75 6.38
CA ALA A 10 -21.00 -44.31 5.56
C ALA A 10 -21.31 -43.21 4.54
N VAL A 11 -22.58 -42.80 4.37
CA VAL A 11 -22.97 -41.84 3.31
C VAL A 11 -23.20 -40.42 3.86
N ILE A 12 -23.36 -40.24 5.17
CA ILE A 12 -23.72 -38.93 5.74
C ILE A 12 -22.49 -38.04 6.03
N THR A 13 -21.29 -38.61 6.14
CA THR A 13 -20.09 -37.83 6.53
C THR A 13 -19.40 -37.11 5.37
N VAL A 14 -19.66 -37.48 4.11
CA VAL A 14 -18.98 -36.87 2.94
C VAL A 14 -19.65 -35.57 2.47
N VAL A 15 -20.93 -35.33 2.80
CA VAL A 15 -21.66 -34.15 2.33
C VAL A 15 -21.37 -32.90 3.18
N VAL A 16 -20.97 -33.05 4.45
CA VAL A 16 -20.72 -31.91 5.35
C VAL A 16 -19.33 -31.28 5.14
N ALA A 17 -18.35 -32.05 4.65
CA ALA A 17 -16.99 -31.53 4.41
C ALA A 17 -16.87 -30.69 3.12
N ALA A 18 -17.80 -30.83 2.17
CA ALA A 18 -17.79 -30.06 0.92
C ALA A 18 -18.46 -28.69 1.02
N ALA A 19 -19.23 -28.42 2.09
CA ALA A 19 -19.94 -27.15 2.28
C ALA A 19 -19.12 -26.05 2.98
N LEU A 20 -17.92 -26.39 3.50
CA LEU A 20 -17.03 -25.44 4.19
C LEU A 20 -16.05 -24.70 3.26
N ILE A 21 -16.06 -24.99 1.96
CA ILE A 21 -15.11 -24.41 1.00
C ILE A 21 -15.64 -23.10 0.35
N LEU A 22 -16.90 -22.70 0.58
CA LEU A 22 -17.52 -21.54 -0.08
C LEU A 22 -17.83 -20.32 0.82
N SER A 23 -17.27 -20.25 2.03
CA SER A 23 -17.51 -19.12 2.96
C SER A 23 -16.34 -18.12 3.05
N GLY A 24 -15.33 -18.23 2.19
CA GLY A 24 -14.10 -17.42 2.23
C GLY A 24 -14.09 -16.15 1.38
N CYS A 25 -15.20 -15.77 0.73
CA CYS A 25 -15.31 -14.44 0.14
C CYS A 25 -15.65 -13.45 1.25
N SER A 26 -14.61 -12.85 1.84
CA SER A 26 -14.74 -11.63 2.64
C SER A 26 -15.57 -10.63 1.84
N LYS A 27 -16.76 -10.33 2.37
CA LYS A 27 -17.63 -9.28 1.87
C LYS A 27 -16.81 -8.00 1.74
N SER A 28 -16.69 -7.53 0.51
CA SER A 28 -16.33 -6.18 0.16
C SER A 28 -17.17 -5.22 0.99
N VAL A 29 -16.48 -4.40 1.79
CA VAL A 29 -17.05 -3.15 2.27
C VAL A 29 -17.19 -2.25 1.04
N ASN A 30 -18.41 -2.00 0.59
CA ASN A 30 -19.02 -0.67 0.52
C ASN A 30 -20.24 -0.70 -0.42
N ASP A 31 -21.43 -0.53 0.15
CA ASP A 31 -22.65 -0.20 -0.57
C ASP A 31 -22.57 1.23 -1.12
N SER A 32 -23.11 1.39 -2.32
CA SER A 32 -23.10 2.55 -3.23
C SER A 32 -23.56 3.90 -2.64
N ALA A 33 -22.93 5.01 -3.07
CA ALA A 33 -23.63 6.26 -3.44
C ALA A 33 -22.67 7.32 -4.05
N GLY A 34 -23.01 7.83 -5.23
CA GLY A 34 -22.40 9.03 -5.83
C GLY A 34 -22.21 8.86 -7.34
N GLY A 35 -23.03 9.54 -8.14
CA GLY A 35 -22.92 9.50 -9.60
C GLY A 35 -21.62 10.14 -10.07
N ALA A 36 -20.59 9.32 -10.31
CA ALA A 36 -19.36 9.73 -10.95
C ALA A 36 -19.56 9.81 -12.46
N SER A 37 -19.22 10.95 -13.05
CA SER A 37 -19.07 11.03 -14.51
C SER A 37 -17.65 10.60 -14.88
N GLY A 38 -17.50 9.36 -15.31
CA GLY A 38 -16.24 8.81 -15.80
C GLY A 38 -16.07 7.36 -15.39
N ASP A 39 -15.76 6.49 -16.34
CA ASP A 39 -15.41 5.10 -16.06
C ASP A 39 -13.94 5.08 -15.58
N CYS A 40 -13.68 5.63 -14.39
CA CYS A 40 -12.33 5.72 -13.82
C CYS A 40 -11.69 4.34 -13.59
N GLY A 41 -12.52 3.29 -13.55
CA GLY A 41 -12.07 1.91 -13.44
C GLY A 41 -11.48 1.59 -12.06
N SER A 42 -10.68 0.52 -12.03
CA SER A 42 -10.00 0.02 -10.85
C SER A 42 -8.49 0.20 -11.00
N TRP A 43 -7.84 0.72 -9.96
CA TRP A 43 -6.39 0.87 -9.93
C TRP A 43 -5.84 0.77 -8.50
N ALA A 44 -4.54 0.55 -8.38
CA ALA A 44 -3.84 0.24 -7.16
C ALA A 44 -2.77 1.28 -6.80
N ILE A 45 -2.74 1.66 -5.53
CA ILE A 45 -1.74 2.54 -4.92
C ILE A 45 -0.79 1.68 -4.08
N ALA A 46 0.52 1.82 -4.28
CA ALA A 46 1.50 1.31 -3.33
C ALA A 46 1.38 2.08 -2.01
N MET A 47 1.56 1.44 -0.85
CA MET A 47 1.52 2.11 0.45
C MET A 47 2.85 1.90 1.17
N HIS A 48 3.73 2.90 1.11
CA HIS A 48 5.00 2.84 1.82
C HIS A 48 4.86 3.24 3.29
N ALA A 49 5.77 2.74 4.14
CA ALA A 49 5.61 2.73 5.60
C ALA A 49 5.94 4.07 6.30
N TRP A 50 5.49 5.21 5.78
CA TRP A 50 5.56 6.50 6.48
C TRP A 50 4.24 7.27 6.46
N GLY A 51 4.04 8.09 7.51
CA GLY A 51 2.78 8.80 7.73
C GLY A 51 2.43 9.82 6.65
N GLY A 52 3.44 10.52 6.10
CA GLY A 52 3.27 11.46 5.00
C GLY A 52 2.65 10.80 3.76
N TYR A 53 3.21 9.65 3.35
CA TYR A 53 2.69 8.84 2.26
C TYR A 53 1.23 8.49 2.51
N THR A 54 0.96 7.93 3.69
CA THR A 54 -0.38 7.46 4.05
C THR A 54 -1.39 8.60 3.97
N ALA A 55 -1.07 9.77 4.50
CA ALA A 55 -1.93 10.94 4.44
C ALA A 55 -2.23 11.35 2.97
N SER A 56 -1.19 11.49 2.15
CA SER A 56 -1.33 11.86 0.73
C SER A 56 -2.15 10.84 -0.07
N ALA A 57 -1.86 9.55 0.10
CA ALA A 57 -2.55 8.45 -0.58
C ALA A 57 -4.02 8.36 -0.19
N GLN A 58 -4.38 8.59 1.08
CA GLN A 58 -5.79 8.61 1.48
C GLN A 58 -6.56 9.77 0.87
N VAL A 59 -5.98 10.97 0.79
CA VAL A 59 -6.65 12.11 0.14
C VAL A 59 -6.95 11.78 -1.32
N VAL A 60 -5.97 11.27 -2.07
CA VAL A 60 -6.17 10.92 -3.48
C VAL A 60 -7.15 9.76 -3.64
N ALA A 61 -7.05 8.72 -2.82
CA ALA A 61 -7.99 7.61 -2.88
C ALA A 61 -9.44 8.05 -2.59
N GLU A 62 -9.65 8.95 -1.62
CA GLU A 62 -10.98 9.45 -1.29
C GLU A 62 -11.57 10.34 -2.38
N VAL A 63 -10.78 11.22 -2.98
CA VAL A 63 -11.21 12.05 -4.12
C VAL A 63 -11.53 11.17 -5.33
N ALA A 64 -10.65 10.21 -5.65
CA ALA A 64 -10.85 9.28 -6.75
C ALA A 64 -12.13 8.45 -6.58
N LYS A 65 -12.41 7.94 -5.37
CA LYS A 65 -13.64 7.20 -5.08
C LYS A 65 -14.88 8.09 -5.17
N LYS A 66 -14.88 9.26 -4.52
CA LYS A 66 -16.08 10.09 -4.34
C LYS A 66 -16.44 10.93 -5.55
N GLU A 67 -15.44 11.53 -6.18
CA GLU A 67 -15.66 12.48 -7.26
C GLU A 67 -15.59 11.80 -8.64
N LEU A 68 -14.78 10.74 -8.75
CA LEU A 68 -14.49 10.08 -10.03
C LEU A 68 -14.99 8.63 -10.11
N GLY A 69 -15.52 8.06 -9.02
CA GLY A 69 -16.11 6.71 -9.01
C GLY A 69 -15.12 5.58 -9.19
N CYS A 70 -13.82 5.82 -8.94
CA CYS A 70 -12.78 4.81 -9.07
C CYS A 70 -12.89 3.73 -7.97
N THR A 71 -12.45 2.51 -8.27
CA THR A 71 -12.18 1.48 -7.26
C THR A 71 -10.69 1.45 -6.94
N ILE A 72 -10.32 1.82 -5.72
CA ILE A 72 -8.91 1.93 -5.32
C ILE A 72 -8.51 0.78 -4.42
N THR A 73 -7.50 0.02 -4.84
CA THR A 73 -6.79 -0.93 -3.98
C THR A 73 -5.56 -0.26 -3.39
N GLN A 74 -5.26 -0.53 -2.12
CA GLN A 74 -4.05 -0.04 -1.46
C GLN A 74 -3.24 -1.24 -0.99
N THR A 75 -1.98 -1.32 -1.42
CA THR A 75 -1.12 -2.48 -1.15
C THR A 75 0.15 -2.01 -0.45
N THR A 76 0.40 -2.50 0.76
CA THR A 76 1.64 -2.21 1.48
C THR A 76 2.82 -2.89 0.80
N LEU A 77 3.84 -2.10 0.45
CA LEU A 77 5.08 -2.55 -0.19
C LEU A 77 6.26 -1.78 0.38
N ASP A 78 7.45 -2.38 0.25
CA ASP A 78 8.70 -1.68 0.52
C ASP A 78 9.02 -0.72 -0.64
N GLU A 79 9.54 0.46 -0.30
CA GLU A 79 10.00 1.44 -1.29
C GLU A 79 11.17 0.88 -2.12
N GLY A 80 11.23 1.28 -3.40
CA GLY A 80 12.33 0.92 -4.30
C GLY A 80 11.96 -0.23 -5.27
N PRO A 81 12.93 -1.09 -5.64
CA PRO A 81 12.77 -2.08 -6.71
C PRO A 81 11.50 -2.92 -6.62
N THR A 82 11.14 -3.40 -5.43
CA THR A 82 9.95 -4.22 -5.21
C THR A 82 8.66 -3.51 -5.64
N THR A 83 8.55 -2.19 -5.42
CA THR A 83 7.36 -1.46 -5.85
C THR A 83 7.35 -1.25 -7.37
N TYR A 84 8.49 -0.94 -7.99
CA TYR A 84 8.54 -0.75 -9.45
C TYR A 84 8.36 -2.07 -10.23
N ASP A 85 8.88 -3.19 -9.71
CA ASP A 85 8.59 -4.53 -10.24
C ASP A 85 7.09 -4.84 -10.16
N ALA A 86 6.43 -4.45 -9.07
CA ALA A 86 5.00 -4.59 -8.91
C ALA A 86 4.20 -3.71 -9.90
N MET A 87 4.73 -2.54 -10.26
CA MET A 87 4.18 -1.69 -11.32
C MET A 87 4.35 -2.31 -12.70
N GLU A 88 5.55 -2.81 -13.02
CA GLU A 88 5.81 -3.52 -14.29
C GLU A 88 4.93 -4.76 -14.45
N ALA A 89 4.66 -5.47 -13.35
CA ALA A 89 3.75 -6.61 -13.31
C ALA A 89 2.27 -6.21 -13.40
N GLY A 90 1.92 -4.93 -13.35
CA GLY A 90 0.55 -4.42 -13.41
C GLY A 90 -0.27 -4.64 -12.13
N THR A 91 0.39 -4.86 -10.99
CA THR A 91 -0.28 -5.03 -9.69
C THR A 91 -0.36 -3.74 -8.87
N ILE A 92 0.41 -2.72 -9.27
CA ILE A 92 0.42 -1.36 -8.73
C ILE A 92 0.36 -0.42 -9.93
N ASP A 93 -0.46 0.61 -9.84
CA ASP A 93 -0.60 1.59 -10.93
C ASP A 93 0.09 2.91 -10.61
N VAL A 94 0.23 3.25 -9.32
CA VAL A 94 0.86 4.51 -8.92
C VAL A 94 1.66 4.42 -7.62
N ILE A 95 2.77 5.15 -7.61
CA ILE A 95 3.49 5.60 -6.42
C ILE A 95 3.23 7.09 -6.31
N ILE A 96 2.53 7.54 -5.27
CA ILE A 96 2.12 8.95 -5.16
C ILE A 96 3.19 9.84 -4.52
N GLU A 97 4.13 9.23 -3.82
CA GLU A 97 5.23 9.92 -3.16
C GLU A 97 6.50 9.10 -3.34
N ASP A 98 7.35 9.56 -4.26
CA ASP A 98 8.71 9.07 -4.44
C ASP A 98 9.68 10.19 -4.00
N TRP A 99 10.63 9.86 -3.13
CA TRP A 99 11.60 10.80 -2.58
C TRP A 99 12.76 11.14 -3.51
N GLY A 100 12.74 10.64 -4.75
CA GLY A 100 13.74 11.01 -5.73
C GLY A 100 14.92 10.05 -5.82
N GLY A 101 15.99 10.56 -6.40
CA GLY A 101 17.26 9.84 -6.51
C GLY A 101 17.37 8.89 -7.69
N GLY A 102 16.39 8.87 -8.61
CA GLY A 102 16.48 8.14 -9.89
C GLY A 102 16.49 6.62 -9.75
N ARG A 103 16.03 6.08 -8.61
CA ARG A 103 16.02 4.63 -8.34
C ARG A 103 15.14 3.85 -9.32
N TRP A 104 14.24 4.52 -10.02
CA TRP A 104 13.32 3.96 -11.01
C TRP A 104 13.82 4.01 -12.46
N GLN A 105 15.04 4.53 -12.71
CA GLN A 105 15.53 4.79 -14.07
C GLN A 105 15.51 3.55 -14.96
N GLU A 106 15.88 2.38 -14.44
CA GLU A 106 15.88 1.14 -15.25
C GLU A 106 14.48 0.68 -15.68
N TRP A 107 13.42 1.05 -14.94
CA TRP A 107 12.02 0.77 -15.32
C TRP A 107 11.52 1.80 -16.32
N LEU A 108 11.95 3.07 -16.22
CA LEU A 108 11.68 4.09 -17.24
C LEU A 108 12.31 3.73 -18.59
N ASP A 109 13.60 3.36 -18.58
CA ASP A 109 14.37 3.10 -19.80
C ASP A 109 13.77 1.97 -20.64
N ARG A 110 13.14 0.98 -19.99
CA ARG A 110 12.43 -0.13 -20.65
C ARG A 110 10.93 0.10 -20.85
N GLY A 111 10.41 1.25 -20.44
CA GLY A 111 9.00 1.65 -20.63
C GLY A 111 8.01 0.94 -19.69
N ALA A 112 8.49 0.36 -18.59
CA ALA A 112 7.67 -0.31 -17.60
C ALA A 112 6.88 0.66 -16.70
N VAL A 113 7.44 1.84 -16.45
CA VAL A 113 6.80 2.92 -15.70
C VAL A 113 6.91 4.23 -16.47
N VAL A 114 6.14 5.22 -16.06
CA VAL A 114 6.21 6.58 -16.58
C VAL A 114 6.35 7.56 -15.42
N ASP A 115 7.15 8.60 -15.60
CA ASP A 115 7.24 9.69 -14.64
C ASP A 115 6.07 10.66 -14.84
N ALA A 116 5.19 10.74 -13.85
CA ALA A 116 4.00 11.60 -13.85
C ALA A 116 4.30 13.04 -13.41
N GLY A 117 5.54 13.34 -13.01
CA GLY A 117 5.98 14.64 -12.55
C GLY A 117 5.84 14.85 -11.04
N GLU A 118 6.25 16.04 -10.60
CA GLU A 118 6.28 16.42 -9.19
C GLU A 118 4.90 16.81 -8.66
N ASN A 119 4.63 16.45 -7.39
CA ASN A 119 3.41 16.84 -6.67
C ASN A 119 3.51 18.24 -6.01
N GLY A 120 4.63 18.94 -6.19
CA GLY A 120 4.88 20.30 -5.67
C GLY A 120 5.35 20.37 -4.21
N ASN A 121 5.52 19.23 -3.53
CA ASN A 121 6.04 19.21 -2.16
C ASN A 121 7.56 19.40 -2.13
N VAL A 122 8.04 20.23 -1.19
CA VAL A 122 9.48 20.35 -0.88
C VAL A 122 9.77 19.48 0.33
N GLY A 123 10.27 18.27 0.07
CA GLY A 123 10.67 17.32 1.09
C GLY A 123 12.09 17.56 1.61
N LEU A 124 12.30 17.42 2.93
CA LEU A 124 13.62 17.50 3.56
C LEU A 124 13.93 16.21 4.33
N ILE A 125 14.89 15.44 3.83
CA ILE A 125 15.44 14.28 4.53
C ILE A 125 16.77 14.67 5.16
N GLY A 126 16.92 14.40 6.45
CA GLY A 126 18.16 14.67 7.17
C GLY A 126 18.09 14.25 8.62
N MET A 127 19.21 14.46 9.32
CA MET A 127 19.24 14.33 10.77
C MET A 127 18.62 15.58 11.40
N TYR A 128 17.68 15.39 12.32
CA TYR A 128 17.03 16.47 13.04
C TYR A 128 17.46 16.47 14.49
N VAL A 129 17.77 17.65 15.02
CA VAL A 129 18.12 17.86 16.43
C VAL A 129 16.93 18.53 17.11
N ALA A 130 16.52 18.02 18.27
CA ALA A 130 15.47 18.64 19.06
C ALA A 130 15.90 20.04 19.56
N PRO A 131 15.01 21.05 19.61
CA PRO A 131 15.38 22.41 19.98
C PRO A 131 16.10 22.54 21.33
N TRP A 132 15.69 21.75 22.34
CA TRP A 132 16.34 21.75 23.66
C TRP A 132 17.79 21.26 23.59
N MET A 133 18.09 20.34 22.68
CA MET A 133 19.42 19.76 22.52
C MET A 133 20.32 20.76 21.81
N ALA A 134 19.82 21.48 20.81
CA ALA A 134 20.51 22.60 20.19
C ALA A 134 20.79 23.75 21.19
N ALA A 135 19.86 24.02 22.11
CA ALA A 135 20.07 25.01 23.16
C ALA A 135 21.13 24.59 24.19
N LYS A 136 21.19 23.30 24.54
CA LYS A 136 22.15 22.74 25.49
C LYS A 136 23.55 22.54 24.88
N TYR A 137 23.60 22.16 23.60
CA TYR A 137 24.81 21.83 22.85
C TYR A 137 24.88 22.67 21.57
N PRO A 138 25.36 23.93 21.62
CA PRO A 138 25.25 24.86 20.49
C PRO A 138 25.96 24.45 19.20
N ASP A 139 26.95 23.54 19.27
CA ASP A 139 27.69 23.05 18.09
C ASP A 139 27.11 21.75 17.50
N ILE A 140 26.03 21.19 18.08
CA ILE A 140 25.48 19.88 17.66
C ILE A 140 24.80 19.90 16.28
N THR A 141 24.41 21.08 15.79
CA THR A 141 23.79 21.22 14.47
C THR A 141 24.77 21.08 13.31
N ASP A 142 26.08 21.06 13.58
CA ASP A 142 27.09 20.63 12.61
C ASP A 142 27.23 19.10 12.69
N SER A 143 26.92 18.41 11.60
CA SER A 143 26.94 16.95 11.53
C SER A 143 28.30 16.34 11.91
N LYS A 144 29.40 17.10 11.77
CA LYS A 144 30.75 16.66 12.17
C LYS A 144 30.90 16.52 13.69
N ASN A 145 30.04 17.16 14.48
CA ASN A 145 30.11 17.18 15.94
C ASN A 145 29.26 16.10 16.60
N LEU A 146 28.40 15.37 15.85
CA LEU A 146 27.43 14.44 16.43
C LEU A 146 28.07 13.35 17.31
N ASN A 147 29.24 12.84 16.92
CA ASN A 147 29.95 11.82 17.70
C ASN A 147 30.47 12.32 19.06
N LYS A 148 30.55 13.64 19.30
CA LYS A 148 30.89 14.18 20.64
C LYS A 148 29.80 13.91 21.69
N TYR A 149 28.58 13.55 21.24
CA TYR A 149 27.37 13.43 22.04
C TYR A 149 26.77 12.02 22.00
N ALA A 150 27.55 11.01 21.62
CA ALA A 150 27.09 9.63 21.42
C ALA A 150 27.08 8.78 22.70
N ASP A 151 27.63 9.30 23.80
CA ASP A 151 27.72 8.67 25.13
C ASP A 151 26.66 9.23 26.09
#